data_AF-A0A445B400-F1
#
_entry.id   AF-A0A445B400-F1
#
_cell.length_a   1.000
_cell.length_b   1.000
_cell.length_c   1.000
_cell.angle_alpha   90.00
_cell.angle_beta   90.00
_cell.angle_gamma   90.00
#
_symmetry.space_group_name_H-M   'P 1'
#
loop_
_entity.id
_entity.type
_entity.pdbx_description
1 polymer ?
#
loop_
_entity_poly.entity_id
_entity_poly.type
_entity_poly.pdbx_seq_one_letter_code
_entity_poly.pdbx_strand_id
1 'polypeptide(L)' 'MDAAKQEFLKEFGEHYGYPNTPKTIDQIRATEFNRLRDLVYLDHAGATLYSELQMESIFGDLTSKVYGNPRIPHNIY' A
#
# COMPACT_ATOMS: atom_id res chain seq x y z
N MET A 1 4.91 -22.44 9.97
CA MET A 1 4.66 -21.44 8.91
C MET A 1 5.97 -20.96 8.28
N ASP A 2 6.99 -20.63 9.09
CA ASP A 2 8.28 -20.16 8.56
C ASP A 2 9.02 -21.14 7.65
N ALA A 3 9.11 -22.44 7.99
CA ALA A 3 9.84 -23.40 7.15
C ALA A 3 9.26 -23.52 5.72
N ALA A 4 7.93 -23.57 5.59
CA ALA A 4 7.25 -23.63 4.30
C ALA A 4 7.46 -22.35 3.48
N LYS A 5 7.43 -21.18 4.14
CA LYS A 5 7.71 -19.90 3.51
C LYS A 5 9.16 -19.82 3.02
N GLN A 6 10.11 -20.25 3.83
CA GLN A 6 11.52 -20.26 3.45
C GLN A 6 11.77 -21.16 2.24
N GLU A 7 11.15 -22.33 2.18
CA GLU A 7 11.25 -23.21 1.02
C GLU A 7 10.64 -22.57 -0.23
N PHE A 8 9.45 -21.99 -0.12
CA PHE A 8 8.82 -21.25 -1.21
C PHE A 8 9.68 -20.10 -1.72
N LEU A 9 10.31 -19.33 -0.82
CA LEU A 9 11.16 -18.21 -1.20
C LEU A 9 12.50 -18.64 -1.83
N LYS A 10 12.97 -19.88 -1.64
CA LYS A 10 14.14 -20.37 -2.39
C LYS A 10 13.85 -20.50 -3.88
N GLU A 11 12.65 -20.96 -4.23
CA GLU A 11 12.25 -21.19 -5.62
C GLU A 11 11.65 -19.94 -6.27
N PHE A 12 10.82 -19.20 -5.53
CA PHE A 12 10.04 -18.07 -6.06
C PHE A 12 10.43 -16.71 -5.49
N GLY A 13 11.53 -16.63 -4.73
CA GLY A 13 11.98 -15.42 -4.05
C GLY A 13 12.27 -14.24 -4.99
N GLU A 14 12.74 -14.50 -6.21
CA GLU A 14 12.96 -13.46 -7.22
C GLU A 14 11.67 -12.67 -7.54
N HIS A 15 10.51 -13.34 -7.52
CA HIS A 15 9.23 -12.73 -7.86
C HIS A 15 8.43 -12.26 -6.65
N TYR A 16 8.48 -13.00 -5.54
CA TYR A 16 7.61 -12.74 -4.37
C TYR A 16 8.37 -12.27 -3.11
N GLY A 17 9.70 -12.38 -3.11
CA GLY A 17 10.56 -11.96 -2.00
C GLY A 17 10.96 -10.48 -2.07
N TYR A 18 10.75 -9.83 -3.21
CA TYR A 18 11.15 -8.44 -3.48
C TYR A 18 12.66 -8.15 -3.21
N PRO A 19 13.59 -8.97 -3.73
CA PRO A 19 15.00 -8.99 -3.33
C PRO A 19 15.77 -7.71 -3.68
N ASN A 20 15.35 -6.98 -4.71
CA ASN A 20 16.02 -5.76 -5.20
C ASN A 20 15.33 -4.48 -4.73
N THR A 21 14.58 -4.54 -3.63
CA THR A 21 13.85 -3.40 -3.09
C THR A 21 14.36 -3.02 -1.70
N PRO A 22 14.19 -1.75 -1.27
CA PRO A 22 14.66 -1.31 0.04
C PRO A 22 13.95 -1.98 1.23
N LYS A 23 12.78 -2.59 1.01
CA LYS A 23 11.97 -3.25 2.05
C LYS A 23 11.52 -4.62 1.56
N THR A 24 11.76 -5.67 2.34
CA THR A 24 11.21 -7.01 2.06
C THR A 24 9.68 -7.02 2.17
N ILE A 25 9.02 -8.04 1.63
CA ILE A 25 7.56 -8.20 1.77
C ILE A 25 7.10 -8.19 3.23
N ASP A 26 7.89 -8.75 4.15
CA ASP A 26 7.58 -8.74 5.58
C ASP A 26 7.68 -7.34 6.18
N GLN A 27 8.71 -6.57 5.79
CA GLN A 27 8.86 -5.18 6.23
C GLN A 27 7.74 -4.30 5.66
N ILE A 28 7.35 -4.51 4.40
CA ILE A 28 6.20 -3.83 3.79
C ILE A 28 4.92 -4.16 4.56
N ARG A 29 4.62 -5.45 4.80
CA ARG A 29 3.43 -5.84 5.56
C ARG A 29 3.43 -5.27 6.99
N ALA A 30 4.57 -5.28 7.67
CA ALA A 30 4.69 -4.81 9.04
C ALA A 30 4.53 -3.28 9.16
N THR A 31 4.98 -2.51 8.16
CA THR A 31 5.01 -1.03 8.21
C THR A 31 3.86 -0.37 7.46
N GLU A 32 3.52 -0.87 6.27
CA GLU A 32 2.55 -0.26 5.36
C GLU A 32 1.16 -0.89 5.44
N PHE A 33 1.06 -2.13 5.93
CA PHE A 33 -0.19 -2.88 6.02
C PHE A 33 -0.34 -3.55 7.38
N ASN A 34 0.04 -2.86 8.46
CA ASN A 34 0.09 -3.40 9.81
C ASN A 34 -1.25 -3.99 10.30
N ARG A 35 -2.37 -3.49 9.76
CA ARG A 35 -3.74 -3.97 9.96
C ARG A 35 -3.97 -5.42 9.49
N LEU A 36 -3.08 -5.96 8.65
CA LEU A 36 -3.08 -7.35 8.23
C LEU A 36 -2.30 -8.27 9.19
N ARG A 37 -1.83 -7.76 10.34
CA ARG A 37 -1.19 -8.58 11.35
C ARG A 37 -2.14 -9.71 11.76
N ASP A 38 -1.63 -10.94 11.70
CA ASP A 38 -2.37 -12.17 12.01
C ASP A 38 -3.60 -12.44 11.12
N LEU A 39 -3.69 -11.76 9.96
CA LEU A 39 -4.79 -11.90 9.02
C LEU A 39 -4.30 -12.24 7.61
N VAL A 40 -5.05 -13.11 6.94
CA VAL A 40 -4.88 -13.43 5.53
C VAL A 40 -6.02 -12.79 4.76
N TYR A 41 -5.68 -11.78 3.94
CA TYR A 41 -6.63 -11.11 3.06
C TYR A 41 -6.46 -11.64 1.64
N LEU A 42 -7.51 -12.23 1.07
CA LEU A 42 -7.48 -12.89 -0.24
C LEU A 42 -8.34 -12.19 -1.30
N ASP A 43 -9.07 -11.13 -0.94
CA ASP A 43 -9.98 -10.41 -1.84
C ASP A 43 -9.33 -9.22 -2.53
N HIS A 44 -8.06 -9.36 -2.93
CA HIS A 44 -7.33 -8.30 -3.63
C HIS A 44 -7.92 -7.97 -5.02
N ALA A 45 -8.68 -8.90 -5.61
CA ALA A 45 -9.39 -8.70 -6.87
C ALA A 45 -10.66 -7.84 -6.71
N GLY A 46 -11.36 -7.94 -5.57
CA GLY A 46 -12.53 -7.13 -5.25
C GLY A 46 -12.16 -5.74 -4.73
N ALA A 47 -11.18 -5.67 -3.84
CA ALA A 47 -10.63 -4.41 -3.35
C ALA A 47 -9.18 -4.57 -2.88
N THR A 48 -8.31 -3.64 -3.24
CA THR A 48 -6.97 -3.56 -2.66
C THR A 48 -6.95 -2.60 -1.48
N LEU A 49 -6.06 -2.85 -0.52
CA LEU A 49 -5.86 -1.98 0.64
C LEU A 49 -4.89 -0.85 0.28
N TYR A 50 -5.11 0.34 0.86
CA TYR A 50 -4.13 1.42 0.83
C TYR A 50 -2.96 1.12 1.78
N SER A 51 -1.78 1.65 1.52
CA SER A 51 -0.68 1.65 2.50
C SER A 51 -0.86 2.74 3.56
N GLU A 52 -0.17 2.60 4.70
CA GLU A 52 -0.06 3.67 5.70
C GLU A 52 0.44 4.98 5.08
N LEU A 53 1.49 4.93 4.25
CA LEU A 53 2.01 6.12 3.55
C LEU A 53 0.96 6.80 2.65
N GLN A 54 0.16 6.02 1.90
CA GLN A 54 -0.87 6.57 1.02
C GLN A 54 -1.97 7.27 1.82
N MET A 55 -2.41 6.64 2.92
CA MET A 55 -3.39 7.24 3.80
C MET A 55 -2.84 8.52 4.42
N GLU A 56 -1.64 8.49 5.01
CA GLU A 56 -1.01 9.67 5.63
C GLU A 56 -0.91 10.83 4.64
N SER A 57 -0.43 10.56 3.42
CA SER A 57 -0.32 11.57 2.36
C SER A 57 -1.67 12.20 2.01
N ILE A 58 -2.71 11.37 1.80
CA ILE A 58 -4.05 11.87 1.46
C ILE A 58 -4.68 12.63 2.62
N PHE A 59 -4.55 12.15 3.86
CA PHE A 59 -5.05 12.86 5.04
C PHE A 59 -4.34 14.20 5.23
N GLY A 60 -3.02 14.23 5.05
CA GLY A 60 -2.25 15.47 5.09
C GLY A 60 -2.70 16.46 4.01
N ASP A 61 -2.90 15.98 2.77
CA ASP A 61 -3.38 16.79 1.65
C ASP A 61 -4.75 17.41 1.96
N LEU A 62 -5.71 16.58 2.37
CA LEU A 62 -7.09 16.99 2.66
C LEU A 62 -7.22 17.92 3.87
N THR A 63 -6.34 17.82 4.85
CA THR A 63 -6.43 18.63 6.09
C THR A 63 -5.63 19.93 6.01
N SER A 64 -4.66 20.03 5.11
CA SER A 64 -3.77 21.20 5.00
C SER A 64 -4.13 22.17 3.87
N LYS A 65 -5.05 21.80 2.97
CA LYS A 65 -5.42 22.60 1.80
C LYS A 65 -6.91 22.88 1.73
N VAL A 66 -7.27 24.00 1.10
CA VAL A 66 -8.66 24.32 0.76
C VAL A 66 -8.93 23.84 -0.66
N TYR A 67 -9.87 22.90 -0.79
CA TYR A 67 -10.31 22.39 -2.09
C TYR A 67 -11.60 23.09 -2.50
N GLY A 68 -11.56 23.74 -3.66
CA GLY A 68 -12.75 24.25 -4.35
C GLY A 68 -13.21 23.26 -5.43
N ASN A 69 -14.37 23.53 -6.01
CA ASN A 69 -14.83 22.81 -7.19
C ASN A 69 -13.84 23.05 -8.35
N PRO A 70 -13.28 22.00 -9.00
CA PRO A 70 -12.31 22.17 -10.09
C PRO A 70 -12.91 22.80 -11.38
N ARG A 71 -14.20 23.20 -11.37
CA ARG A 71 -14.77 24.07 -12.40
C ARG A 71 -14.58 25.55 -12.07
N ILE A 72 -13.83 26.24 -12.93
CA ILE A 72 -14.20 27.56 -13.41
C ILE A 72 -14.12 27.53 -14.95
N PRO A 73 -15.25 27.72 -15.65
CA PRO A 73 -15.19 28.59 -16.80
C PRO A 73 -16.40 29.52 -16.81
N HIS A 74 -16.17 30.80 -16.56
CA HIS A 74 -16.53 31.79 -17.54
C HIS A 74 -15.71 33.05 -17.26
N ASN A 75 -15.07 33.59 -18.31
CA ASN A 75 -14.68 34.99 -18.31
C ASN A 75 -15.89 35.79 -17.85
N ILE A 76 -15.78 36.47 -16.71
CA ILE A 76 -16.70 37.54 -16.38
C ILE A 76 -15.85 38.80 -16.22
N TYR A 77 -15.84 39.54 -17.33
CA TYR A 77 -15.22 40.84 -17.64
C TYR A 77 -13.71 40.89 -17.82
#